data_AF-A0A9W6PT24-F1
#
_entry.id   AF-A0A9W6PT24-F1
#
_cell.length_a   1.000
_cell.length_b   1.000
_cell.length_c   1.000
_cell.angle_alpha   90.00
_cell.angle_beta   90.00
_cell.angle_gamma   90.00
#
_symmetry.space_group_name_H-M   'P 1'
#
loop_
_entity.id
_entity.type
_entity.pdbx_description
1 polymer ?
#
loop_
_entity_poly.entity_id
_entity_poly.type
_entity_poly.pdbx_seq_one_letter_code
_entity_poly.pdbx_strand_id
1 'polypeptide(L)'
;MGRHTKPSRPEDEAGATGADPPRTGRRWLRLIGLVPLPLFPMLALVIAVGVVAYAFSTQQISLNFAGGAPSEPHTGNRDSQVSDRGQGGRASRGVERSDGLVVGFRVRSRTATGYRARATIANRGARPVPKWALAFRIKGSRVVSLSGGVVVRTGATGWVRSRPGAPELAPGQSVRVEFVGTGTPRTPYKCILNSQPCTLV
;
A
#
# COMPACT_ATOMS: atom_id res chain seq x y z
N MET A 1 -4.46 -4.64 66.77
CA MET A 1 -4.61 -3.50 65.83
C MET A 1 -5.63 -3.90 64.78
N GLY A 2 -6.92 -3.66 65.09
CA GLY A 2 -8.08 -4.17 64.36
C GLY A 2 -8.57 -3.21 63.29
N ARG A 3 -9.14 -3.78 62.23
CA ARG A 3 -9.60 -3.16 60.99
C ARG A 3 -10.78 -2.20 61.23
N HIS A 4 -10.73 -1.01 60.64
CA HIS A 4 -11.92 -0.19 60.39
C HIS A 4 -12.12 -0.04 58.89
N THR A 5 -13.04 -0.85 58.37
CA THR A 5 -13.75 -0.66 57.10
C THR A 5 -14.96 0.24 57.34
N LYS A 6 -15.14 1.30 56.53
CA LYS A 6 -16.42 2.00 56.42
C LYS A 6 -16.99 1.82 55.01
N PRO A 7 -18.15 1.16 54.86
CA PRO A 7 -18.88 1.04 53.60
C PRO A 7 -19.91 2.18 53.39
N SER A 8 -20.43 2.20 52.17
CA SER A 8 -21.30 3.13 51.44
C SER A 8 -22.56 3.65 52.17
N ARG A 9 -23.02 4.85 51.77
CA ARG A 9 -24.45 5.20 51.74
C ARG A 9 -24.79 6.02 50.46
N PRO A 10 -25.86 5.66 49.73
CA PRO A 10 -26.39 6.39 48.58
C PRO A 10 -27.44 7.42 49.00
N GLU A 11 -27.58 8.51 48.25
CA GLU A 11 -28.74 9.41 48.30
C GLU A 11 -29.38 9.46 46.92
N ASP A 12 -30.53 8.78 46.86
CA ASP A 12 -31.58 8.89 45.86
C ASP A 12 -32.35 10.21 46.03
N GLU A 13 -32.61 10.90 44.92
CA GLU A 13 -33.89 11.58 44.62
C GLU A 13 -33.83 11.93 43.11
N ALA A 14 -34.35 11.14 42.18
CA ALA A 14 -35.74 10.73 41.94
C ALA A 14 -36.68 11.91 41.65
N GLY A 15 -37.05 12.06 40.38
CA GLY A 15 -38.05 13.03 39.93
C GLY A 15 -38.35 12.96 38.43
N ALA A 16 -38.93 11.83 38.00
CA ALA A 16 -39.87 11.59 36.88
C ALA A 16 -39.71 12.43 35.57
N THR A 17 -39.80 11.89 34.34
CA THR A 17 -40.89 11.06 33.80
C THR A 17 -40.57 10.78 32.31
N GLY A 18 -41.00 9.64 31.76
CA GLY A 18 -41.32 9.53 30.33
C GLY A 18 -40.45 8.58 29.49
N ALA A 19 -41.00 7.42 29.16
CA ALA A 19 -40.47 6.47 28.19
C ALA A 19 -40.97 6.79 26.75
N ASP A 20 -40.08 6.48 25.78
CA ASP A 20 -40.26 6.16 24.34
C ASP A 20 -40.65 7.23 23.30
N PRO A 21 -40.30 7.09 21.99
CA PRO A 21 -39.30 6.24 21.29
C PRO A 21 -38.37 7.08 20.34
N PRO A 22 -37.50 6.52 19.45
CA PRO A 22 -36.40 7.25 18.83
C PRO A 22 -36.85 8.12 17.65
N ARG A 23 -36.56 9.43 17.72
CA ARG A 23 -36.76 10.36 16.60
C ARG A 23 -35.56 10.33 15.66
N THR A 24 -35.72 9.57 14.58
CA THR A 24 -35.09 9.77 13.28
C THR A 24 -35.28 11.23 12.83
N GLY A 25 -34.19 11.99 12.84
CA GLY A 25 -34.21 13.44 12.62
C GLY A 25 -33.02 13.93 11.80
N ARG A 26 -33.03 13.54 10.52
CA ARG A 26 -32.43 14.20 9.34
C ARG A 26 -31.77 15.57 9.62
N ARG A 27 -30.52 15.58 10.05
CA ARG A 27 -29.71 16.78 10.30
C ARG A 27 -28.68 17.01 9.19
N TRP A 28 -29.14 17.14 7.95
CA TRP A 28 -28.23 17.29 6.80
C TRP A 28 -28.73 18.23 5.68
N LEU A 29 -29.39 19.33 6.01
CA LEU A 29 -29.69 20.40 5.05
C LEU A 29 -29.72 21.78 5.75
N ARG A 30 -28.56 22.29 6.11
CA ARG A 30 -28.33 23.72 6.34
C ARG A 30 -26.89 24.05 5.95
N LEU A 31 -26.65 24.17 4.65
CA LEU A 31 -25.45 24.80 4.04
C LEU A 31 -25.63 24.92 2.52
N ILE A 32 -26.82 25.30 2.06
CA ILE A 32 -27.04 25.70 0.66
C ILE A 32 -27.56 27.13 0.68
N GLY A 33 -26.64 28.07 0.49
CA GLY A 33 -26.92 29.48 0.38
C GLY A 33 -25.72 30.19 -0.22
N LEU A 34 -25.95 30.79 -1.40
CA LEU A 34 -25.04 31.58 -2.25
C LEU A 34 -24.10 30.83 -3.20
N VAL A 35 -24.67 30.37 -4.33
CA VAL A 35 -23.98 30.42 -5.62
C VAL A 35 -24.92 31.07 -6.64
N PRO A 36 -24.60 32.23 -7.22
CA PRO A 36 -25.35 32.77 -8.36
C PRO A 36 -25.06 31.93 -9.62
N LEU A 37 -26.14 31.56 -10.33
CA LEU A 37 -26.24 30.78 -11.58
C LEU A 37 -25.40 31.36 -12.75
N PRO A 38 -25.13 30.66 -13.89
CA PRO A 38 -25.63 29.35 -14.36
C PRO A 38 -24.52 28.47 -15.01
N LEU A 39 -23.85 27.57 -14.26
CA LEU A 39 -22.87 26.62 -14.82
C LEU A 39 -23.43 25.22 -15.15
N PHE A 40 -24.73 25.00 -14.92
CA PHE A 40 -25.39 23.73 -15.20
C PHE A 40 -25.31 23.25 -16.66
N PRO A 41 -25.49 24.09 -17.71
CA PRO A 41 -25.39 23.58 -19.09
C PRO A 41 -23.96 23.18 -19.46
N MET A 42 -22.95 23.90 -18.96
CA MET A 42 -21.54 23.56 -19.20
C MET A 42 -21.13 22.25 -18.55
N LEU A 43 -21.58 21.99 -17.30
CA LEU A 43 -21.31 20.73 -16.63
C LEU A 43 -21.97 19.54 -17.36
N ALA A 44 -23.21 19.70 -17.82
CA ALA A 44 -23.91 18.67 -18.59
C ALA A 44 -23.21 18.36 -19.92
N LEU A 45 -22.71 19.39 -20.62
CA LEU A 45 -21.97 19.22 -21.88
C LEU A 45 -20.66 18.45 -21.67
N VAL A 46 -19.88 18.79 -20.63
CA VAL A 46 -18.63 18.08 -20.31
C VAL A 46 -18.88 16.60 -19.99
N ILE A 47 -19.96 16.30 -19.25
CA ILE A 47 -20.33 14.91 -18.93
C ILE A 47 -20.74 14.14 -20.20
N ALA A 48 -21.55 14.74 -21.07
CA ALA A 48 -21.99 14.09 -22.31
C ALA A 48 -20.81 13.77 -23.25
N VAL A 49 -19.87 14.71 -23.43
CA VAL A 49 -18.66 14.50 -24.24
C VAL A 49 -17.78 13.39 -23.65
N GLY A 50 -17.63 13.35 -22.32
CA GLY A 50 -16.85 12.31 -21.64
C GLY A 50 -17.41 10.90 -21.81
N VAL A 51 -18.73 10.73 -21.80
CA VAL A 51 -19.38 9.42 -21.99
C VAL A 51 -19.23 8.92 -23.43
N VAL A 52 -19.35 9.80 -24.43
CA VAL A 52 -19.18 9.43 -25.85
C VAL A 52 -17.74 9.01 -26.15
N ALA A 53 -16.73 9.67 -25.56
CA ALA A 53 -15.33 9.31 -25.75
C ALA A 53 -14.96 7.96 -25.09
N TYR A 54 -15.60 7.60 -23.98
CA TYR A 54 -15.34 6.33 -23.28
C TYR A 54 -15.81 5.10 -24.10
N ALA A 55 -16.85 5.25 -24.93
CA ALA A 55 -17.40 4.15 -25.73
C ALA A 55 -16.56 3.81 -26.99
N PHE A 56 -15.69 4.71 -27.47
CA PHE A 56 -14.92 4.49 -28.71
C PHE A 56 -13.53 3.87 -28.49
N SER A 57 -13.13 3.59 -27.26
CA SER A 57 -11.75 3.16 -26.91
C SER A 57 -11.61 1.69 -26.53
N THR A 58 -12.47 0.81 -27.06
CA THR A 58 -12.35 -0.64 -26.85
C THR A 58 -12.43 -1.40 -28.16
N GLN A 59 -11.49 -1.16 -29.06
CA GLN A 59 -11.25 -2.05 -30.19
C GLN A 59 -9.75 -2.13 -30.43
N GLN A 60 -9.06 -3.10 -29.82
CA GLN A 60 -7.95 -3.88 -30.41
C GLN A 60 -7.51 -4.94 -29.39
N ILE A 61 -8.31 -5.99 -29.24
CA ILE A 61 -7.79 -7.29 -28.82
C ILE A 61 -8.09 -8.22 -29.98
N SER A 62 -7.21 -8.21 -31.00
CA SER A 62 -7.19 -9.26 -32.01
C SER A 62 -6.65 -10.52 -31.34
N LEU A 63 -7.53 -11.31 -30.73
CA LEU A 63 -7.19 -12.67 -30.37
C LEU A 63 -7.17 -13.48 -31.66
N ASN A 64 -5.99 -13.59 -32.25
CA ASN A 64 -5.72 -14.51 -33.35
C ASN A 64 -5.79 -15.94 -32.81
N PHE A 65 -7.01 -16.49 -32.76
CA PHE A 65 -7.27 -17.89 -32.49
C PHE A 65 -7.61 -18.60 -33.80
N ALA A 66 -6.61 -18.74 -34.67
CA ALA A 66 -6.65 -19.74 -35.73
C ALA A 66 -5.80 -20.94 -35.26
N GLY A 67 -6.44 -21.82 -34.50
CA GLY A 67 -5.93 -23.18 -34.28
C GLY A 67 -6.17 -24.01 -35.53
N GLY A 68 -5.10 -24.53 -36.12
CA GLY A 68 -5.16 -25.48 -37.22
C GLY A 68 -3.76 -25.95 -37.59
N ALA A 69 -3.40 -27.15 -37.15
CA ALA A 69 -2.42 -28.02 -37.82
C ALA A 69 -3.20 -29.29 -38.23
N PRO A 70 -2.78 -30.11 -39.21
CA PRO A 70 -1.43 -30.24 -39.79
C PRO A 70 -1.39 -30.46 -41.33
N SER A 71 -0.17 -30.51 -41.89
CA SER A 71 0.34 -31.21 -43.11
C SER A 71 1.64 -30.50 -43.50
N GLU A 72 2.80 -31.08 -43.81
CA GLU A 72 3.30 -32.43 -44.09
C GLU A 72 4.87 -32.35 -44.03
N PRO A 73 5.64 -33.44 -44.19
CA PRO A 73 7.01 -33.53 -43.71
C PRO A 73 8.02 -32.83 -44.64
N HIS A 74 8.95 -32.07 -44.06
CA HIS A 74 10.18 -31.69 -44.74
C HIS A 74 11.39 -32.02 -43.87
N THR A 75 12.14 -33.00 -44.37
CA THR A 75 13.47 -33.41 -43.96
C THR A 75 14.43 -32.22 -43.91
N GLY A 76 15.07 -32.02 -42.77
CA GLY A 76 16.08 -30.97 -42.61
C GLY A 76 16.71 -30.99 -41.24
N ASN A 77 17.59 -31.97 -41.00
CA ASN A 77 18.52 -31.96 -39.88
C ASN A 77 19.41 -30.72 -39.99
N ARG A 78 19.19 -29.71 -39.14
CA ARG A 78 20.16 -28.70 -38.73
C ARG A 78 19.64 -27.91 -37.52
N ASP A 79 20.45 -27.98 -36.46
CA ASP A 79 20.70 -26.91 -35.50
C ASP A 79 19.67 -26.71 -34.38
N SER A 80 19.86 -27.56 -33.36
CA SER A 80 19.59 -27.28 -31.96
C SER A 80 20.33 -26.01 -31.48
N GLN A 81 19.88 -24.84 -31.92
CA GLN A 81 20.26 -23.56 -31.31
C GLN A 81 19.22 -23.17 -30.25
N VAL A 82 19.15 -23.99 -29.19
CA VAL A 82 18.56 -23.60 -27.90
C VAL A 82 19.71 -23.43 -26.91
N SER A 83 20.58 -22.47 -27.21
CA SER A 83 21.69 -22.05 -26.35
C SER A 83 21.80 -20.53 -26.34
N ASP A 84 20.68 -19.86 -26.08
CA ASP A 84 20.67 -18.49 -25.53
C ASP A 84 19.49 -18.34 -24.59
N ARG A 85 19.45 -19.22 -23.58
CA ARG A 85 18.74 -18.98 -22.32
C ARG A 85 19.54 -17.96 -21.51
N GLY A 86 19.73 -16.78 -22.11
CA GLY A 86 20.23 -15.59 -21.46
C GLY A 86 19.36 -15.30 -20.24
N GLN A 87 20.05 -14.99 -19.16
CA GLN A 87 19.60 -14.83 -17.78
C GLN A 87 18.62 -13.64 -17.62
N GLY A 88 17.47 -13.69 -18.29
CA GLY A 88 16.34 -12.80 -18.07
C GLY A 88 15.39 -13.47 -17.09
N GLY A 89 15.73 -13.42 -15.79
CA GLY A 89 14.76 -13.72 -14.74
C GLY A 89 13.48 -12.98 -15.10
N ARG A 90 12.39 -13.73 -15.26
CA ARG A 90 11.06 -13.21 -15.58
C ARG A 90 10.80 -12.07 -14.62
N ALA A 91 11.01 -10.84 -15.10
CA ALA A 91 10.60 -9.65 -14.40
C ALA A 91 9.09 -9.78 -14.38
N SER A 92 8.58 -10.30 -13.26
CA SER A 92 7.18 -10.17 -12.89
C SER A 92 6.80 -8.76 -13.31
N ARG A 93 5.82 -8.65 -14.22
CA ARG A 93 5.29 -7.40 -14.75
C ARG A 93 4.53 -6.69 -13.62
N GLY A 94 5.23 -6.44 -12.52
CA GLY A 94 4.82 -5.69 -11.37
C GLY A 94 5.19 -4.27 -11.71
N VAL A 95 4.16 -3.45 -11.93
CA VAL A 95 4.18 -1.98 -11.95
C VAL A 95 5.59 -1.44 -11.65
N GLU A 96 6.39 -1.29 -12.70
CA GLU A 96 7.73 -0.75 -12.54
C GLU A 96 7.54 0.69 -12.08
N ARG A 97 8.05 0.99 -10.88
CA ARG A 97 8.00 2.34 -10.37
C ARG A 97 8.93 3.20 -11.20
N SER A 98 8.48 4.42 -11.51
CA SER A 98 9.28 5.39 -12.26
C SER A 98 10.56 5.80 -11.53
N ASP A 99 10.63 5.62 -10.21
CA ASP A 99 11.82 5.89 -9.40
C ASP A 99 12.78 4.69 -9.29
N GLY A 100 12.41 3.52 -9.83
CA GLY A 100 13.21 2.30 -9.81
C GLY A 100 13.50 1.75 -8.42
N LEU A 101 12.78 2.21 -7.38
CA LEU A 101 12.99 1.72 -6.02
C LEU A 101 12.23 0.42 -5.78
N VAL A 102 12.93 -0.55 -5.20
CA VAL A 102 12.33 -1.81 -4.75
C VAL A 102 12.59 -2.02 -3.26
N VAL A 103 11.72 -2.75 -2.59
CA VAL A 103 11.88 -3.06 -1.16
C VAL A 103 11.68 -4.55 -0.88
N GLY A 104 12.65 -5.15 -0.20
CA GLY A 104 12.57 -6.54 0.26
C GLY A 104 12.43 -6.60 1.78
N PHE A 105 11.45 -7.37 2.27
CA PHE A 105 11.31 -7.65 3.70
C PHE A 105 11.82 -9.06 4.01
N ARG A 106 12.68 -9.18 5.03
CA ARG A 106 13.23 -10.46 5.48
C ARG A 106 13.22 -10.53 7.00
N VAL A 107 12.67 -11.61 7.55
CA VAL A 107 12.71 -11.87 9.00
C VAL A 107 14.11 -12.38 9.36
N ARG A 108 14.71 -11.81 10.40
CA ARG A 108 16.06 -12.17 10.88
C ARG A 108 16.01 -13.15 12.04
N SER A 109 15.07 -12.96 12.95
CA SER A 109 14.84 -13.86 14.07
C SER A 109 13.41 -13.73 14.59
N ARG A 110 12.95 -14.75 15.31
CA ARG A 110 11.62 -14.80 15.95
C ARG A 110 11.78 -15.11 17.44
N THR A 111 10.85 -14.60 18.23
CA THR A 111 10.70 -14.92 19.65
C THR A 111 9.27 -15.41 19.87
N ALA A 112 8.92 -15.82 21.10
CA ALA A 112 7.57 -16.30 21.41
C ALA A 112 6.48 -15.26 21.11
N THR A 113 6.78 -13.97 21.28
CA THR A 113 5.79 -12.88 21.18
C THR A 113 6.07 -11.89 20.05
N GLY A 114 7.17 -12.06 19.31
CA GLY A 114 7.58 -11.09 18.29
C GLY A 114 8.68 -11.58 17.35
N TYR A 115 9.27 -10.63 16.64
CA TYR A 115 10.30 -10.90 15.65
C TYR A 115 11.16 -9.68 15.38
N ARG A 116 12.37 -9.92 14.88
CA ARG A 116 13.24 -8.91 14.28
C ARG A 116 13.25 -9.11 12.79
N ALA A 117 13.04 -8.06 12.03
CA ALA A 117 13.04 -8.09 10.58
C ALA A 117 13.85 -6.93 10.00
N ARG A 118 14.24 -7.08 8.74
CA ARG A 118 14.98 -6.10 7.97
C ARG A 118 14.20 -5.81 6.68
N ALA A 119 13.97 -4.53 6.43
CA ALA A 119 13.53 -4.02 5.13
C ALA A 119 14.75 -3.46 4.41
N THR A 120 15.00 -3.91 3.19
CA THR A 120 16.08 -3.42 2.33
C THR A 120 15.46 -2.63 1.20
N ILE A 121 15.75 -1.34 1.13
CA ILE A 121 15.33 -0.47 0.02
C ILE A 121 16.51 -0.40 -0.94
N ALA A 122 16.30 -0.76 -2.21
CA ALA A 122 17.32 -0.76 -3.24
C ALA A 122 16.90 0.13 -4.40
N ASN A 123 17.85 0.89 -4.94
CA ASN A 123 17.65 1.63 -6.19
C ASN A 123 18.07 0.73 -7.37
N ARG A 124 17.09 0.27 -8.14
CA ARG A 124 17.29 -0.48 -9.38
C ARG A 124 17.05 0.39 -10.62
N GLY A 125 16.73 1.66 -10.44
CA GLY A 125 16.58 2.62 -11.52
C GLY A 125 17.92 3.21 -11.97
N ALA A 126 17.85 4.05 -12.99
CA ALA A 126 19.02 4.72 -13.58
C ALA A 126 19.36 6.06 -12.93
N ARG A 127 18.49 6.61 -12.06
CA ARG A 127 18.65 7.95 -11.44
C ARG A 127 18.92 7.84 -9.95
N PRO A 128 19.75 8.72 -9.36
CA PRO A 128 19.89 8.81 -7.91
C PRO A 128 18.57 9.19 -7.24
N VAL A 129 18.34 8.66 -6.04
CA VAL A 129 17.17 9.01 -5.22
C VAL A 129 17.64 9.84 -4.01
N PRO A 130 17.31 11.14 -3.96
CA PRO A 130 17.87 12.03 -2.94
C PRO A 130 17.36 11.73 -1.53
N LYS A 131 16.08 11.33 -1.42
CA LYS A 131 15.43 11.02 -0.15
C LYS A 131 14.53 9.81 -0.31
N TRP A 132 14.45 9.01 0.74
CA TRP A 132 13.56 7.86 0.80
C TRP A 132 12.69 7.92 2.05
N ALA A 133 11.45 7.48 1.94
CA ALA A 133 10.50 7.37 3.04
C ALA A 133 9.66 6.10 2.86
N LEU A 134 9.76 5.18 3.82
CA LEU A 134 9.08 3.90 3.81
C LEU A 134 8.02 3.86 4.91
N ALA A 135 6.77 3.60 4.52
CA ALA A 135 5.66 3.35 5.42
C ALA A 135 5.03 1.98 5.12
N PHE A 136 4.81 1.17 6.14
CA PHE A 136 4.26 -0.18 5.96
C PHE A 136 3.34 -0.62 7.11
N ARG A 137 2.42 -1.55 6.80
CA ARG A 137 1.50 -2.16 7.77
C ARG A 137 1.47 -3.67 7.58
N ILE A 138 1.55 -4.40 8.69
CA ILE A 138 1.57 -5.86 8.73
C ILE A 138 0.33 -6.34 9.47
N LYS A 139 -0.43 -7.27 8.88
CA LYS A 139 -1.66 -7.78 9.49
C LYS A 139 -1.32 -8.62 10.72
N GLY A 140 -1.96 -8.35 11.85
CA GLY A 140 -1.72 -9.07 13.11
C GLY A 140 -0.37 -8.77 13.77
N SER A 141 0.30 -7.67 13.39
CA SER A 141 1.57 -7.28 13.97
C SER A 141 1.61 -5.77 14.25
N ARG A 142 2.36 -5.39 15.30
CA ARG A 142 2.68 -3.98 15.60
C ARG A 142 4.19 -3.79 15.60
N VAL A 143 4.65 -2.70 15.01
CA VAL A 143 6.05 -2.29 15.01
C VAL A 143 6.36 -1.62 16.34
N VAL A 144 7.30 -2.17 17.11
CA VAL A 144 7.73 -1.65 18.41
C VAL A 144 8.88 -0.66 18.24
N SER A 145 9.85 -1.01 17.41
CA SER A 145 11.01 -0.16 17.12
C SER A 145 11.43 -0.24 15.66
N LEU A 146 12.05 0.84 15.19
CA LEU A 146 12.59 1.02 13.85
C LEU A 146 13.99 1.64 13.96
N SER A 147 14.89 1.26 13.06
CA SER A 147 16.24 1.84 12.93
C SER A 147 16.66 1.88 11.46
N GLY A 148 17.78 2.53 11.14
CA GLY A 148 18.26 2.72 9.77
C GLY A 148 17.80 4.02 9.10
N GLY A 149 17.11 4.89 9.83
CA GLY A 149 16.68 6.22 9.38
C GLY A 149 16.09 7.03 10.53
N VAL A 150 15.41 8.12 10.19
CA VAL A 150 14.59 8.90 11.14
C VAL A 150 13.24 8.22 11.27
N VAL A 151 12.93 7.76 12.49
CA VAL A 151 11.64 7.15 12.81
C VAL A 151 10.58 8.25 12.93
N VAL A 152 9.53 8.15 12.11
CA VAL A 152 8.41 9.09 12.12
C VAL A 152 7.24 8.55 12.94
N ARG A 153 6.99 7.23 12.84
CA ARG A 153 5.89 6.57 13.55
C ARG A 153 6.18 5.08 13.76
N THR A 154 5.72 4.56 14.89
CA THR A 154 5.68 3.12 15.23
C THR A 154 4.24 2.71 15.60
N GLY A 155 4.03 1.44 15.94
CA GLY A 155 2.72 0.87 16.27
C GLY A 155 2.09 0.13 15.09
N ALA A 156 0.85 0.47 14.74
CA ALA A 156 0.12 -0.20 13.64
C ALA A 156 0.68 0.11 12.24
N THR A 157 1.44 1.19 12.12
CA THR A 157 2.13 1.60 10.89
C THR A 157 3.57 1.94 11.26
N GLY A 158 4.53 1.22 10.67
CA GLY A 158 5.93 1.59 10.76
C GLY A 158 6.21 2.63 9.69
N TRP A 159 6.76 3.79 10.08
CA TRP A 159 7.16 4.85 9.16
C TRP A 159 8.56 5.35 9.50
N VAL A 160 9.47 5.23 8.55
CA VAL A 160 10.86 5.68 8.63
C VAL A 160 11.23 6.45 7.36
N ARG A 161 12.14 7.41 7.48
CA ARG A 161 12.68 8.17 6.33
C ARG A 161 14.18 8.35 6.43
N SER A 162 14.81 8.77 5.33
CA SER A 162 16.22 9.14 5.30
C SER A 162 16.51 10.28 6.29
N ARG A 163 17.74 10.28 6.85
CA ARG A 163 18.19 11.37 7.72
C ARG A 163 18.39 12.65 6.89
N PRO A 164 18.16 13.84 7.48
CA PRO A 164 18.58 15.09 6.86
C PRO A 164 20.09 15.03 6.54
N GLY A 165 20.48 15.43 5.34
CA GLY A 165 21.88 15.38 4.88
C GLY A 165 22.43 13.97 4.62
N ALA A 166 21.61 12.92 4.68
CA ALA A 166 22.06 11.60 4.23
C ALA A 166 22.41 11.61 2.74
N PRO A 167 23.42 10.85 2.30
CA PRO A 167 23.76 10.74 0.89
C PRO A 167 22.57 10.19 0.10
N GLU A 168 22.49 10.60 -1.16
CA GLU A 168 21.49 10.10 -2.09
C GLU A 168 21.72 8.60 -2.35
N LEU A 169 20.63 7.88 -2.58
CA LEU A 169 20.69 6.47 -2.94
C LEU A 169 20.97 6.35 -4.44
N ALA A 170 22.24 6.24 -4.80
CA ALA A 170 22.68 6.06 -6.19
C ALA A 170 22.13 4.76 -6.82
N PRO A 171 22.07 4.66 -8.15
CA PRO A 171 21.75 3.42 -8.85
C PRO A 171 22.57 2.23 -8.34
N GLY A 172 21.92 1.09 -8.11
CA GLY A 172 22.52 -0.12 -7.56
C GLY A 172 22.75 -0.13 -6.05
N GLN A 173 22.62 1.01 -5.37
CA GLN A 173 22.81 1.10 -3.92
C GLN A 173 21.59 0.63 -3.14
N SER A 174 21.81 0.27 -1.87
CA SER A 174 20.76 -0.18 -0.97
C SER A 174 20.94 0.36 0.45
N VAL A 175 19.82 0.65 1.11
CA VAL A 175 19.77 0.99 2.54
C VAL A 175 18.98 -0.06 3.31
N ARG A 176 19.39 -0.31 4.55
CA ARG A 176 18.79 -1.32 5.43
C ARG A 176 18.08 -0.62 6.58
N VAL A 177 16.82 -0.97 6.76
CA VAL A 177 15.98 -0.55 7.87
C VAL A 177 15.70 -1.77 8.71
N GLU A 178 16.05 -1.75 9.99
CA GLU A 178 15.72 -2.84 10.91
C GLU A 178 14.51 -2.47 11.74
N PHE A 179 13.67 -3.46 12.05
CA PHE A 179 12.51 -3.24 12.89
C PHE A 179 12.21 -4.45 13.76
N VAL A 180 11.66 -4.16 14.93
CA VAL A 180 11.14 -5.16 15.86
C VAL A 180 9.62 -5.07 15.82
N GLY A 181 8.97 -6.21 15.60
CA GLY A 181 7.52 -6.34 15.61
C GLY A 181 7.05 -7.31 16.69
N THR A 182 5.86 -7.08 17.22
CA THR A 182 5.13 -8.09 18.01
C THR A 182 4.12 -8.82 17.12
N GLY A 183 3.77 -10.05 17.49
CA GLY A 183 2.87 -10.91 16.73
C GLY A 183 3.57 -11.72 15.63
N THR A 184 2.79 -12.22 14.67
CA THR A 184 3.31 -13.11 13.63
C THR A 184 3.93 -12.33 12.48
N PRO A 185 5.20 -12.60 12.09
CA PRO A 185 5.79 -11.97 10.93
C PRO A 185 5.08 -12.40 9.65
N ARG A 186 4.66 -11.42 8.85
CA ARG A 186 4.01 -11.60 7.54
C ARG A 186 4.48 -10.50 6.59
N THR A 187 4.29 -10.74 5.29
CA THR A 187 4.49 -9.69 4.28
C THR A 187 3.53 -8.52 4.56
N PRO A 188 3.98 -7.26 4.47
CA PRO A 188 3.10 -6.11 4.62
C PRO A 188 1.98 -6.11 3.59
N TYR A 189 0.75 -5.88 4.03
CA TYR A 189 -0.41 -5.77 3.13
C TYR A 189 -0.58 -4.35 2.56
N LYS A 190 0.00 -3.36 3.23
CA LYS A 190 0.16 -1.99 2.72
C LYS A 190 1.63 -1.61 2.85
N CYS A 191 2.20 -1.12 1.76
CA CYS A 191 3.56 -0.62 1.70
C CYS A 191 3.59 0.57 0.74
N ILE A 192 4.06 1.71 1.24
CA ILE A 192 4.26 2.95 0.50
C ILE A 192 5.71 3.35 0.63
N LEU A 193 6.37 3.59 -0.49
CA LEU A 193 7.71 4.13 -0.59
C LEU A 193 7.62 5.42 -1.40
N ASN A 194 8.15 6.54 -0.89
CA ASN A 194 8.10 7.84 -1.58
C ASN A 194 6.73 8.19 -2.19
N SER A 195 5.67 8.04 -1.38
CA SER A 195 4.27 8.32 -1.76
C SER A 195 3.67 7.44 -2.87
N GLN A 196 4.36 6.38 -3.30
CA GLN A 196 3.83 5.41 -4.28
C GLN A 196 3.81 3.98 -3.68
N PRO A 197 2.99 3.06 -4.20
CA PRO A 197 2.97 1.65 -3.77
C PRO A 197 4.31 0.94 -3.96
N CYS A 198 4.76 0.19 -2.96
CA CYS A 198 6.03 -0.52 -3.04
C CYS A 198 6.07 -1.62 -4.11
N THR A 199 7.22 -1.77 -4.76
CA THR A 199 7.56 -2.97 -5.54
C THR A 199 8.34 -3.93 -4.64
N LEU A 200 7.75 -5.09 -4.34
CA LEU A 200 8.30 -6.07 -3.40
C LEU A 200 9.22 -7.09 -4.10
N VAL A 201 10.33 -7.45 -3.44
CA VAL A 201 11.34 -8.43 -3.91
C VAL A 201 11.81 -9.41 -2.82
#